data_AF-A0A519KYJ8-F1
#
_entry.id   AF-A0A519KYJ8-F1
#
_cell.length_a   1.000
_cell.length_b   1.000
_cell.length_c   1.000
_cell.angle_alpha   90.00
_cell.angle_beta   90.00
_cell.angle_gamma   90.00
#
_symmetry.space_group_name_H-M   'P 1'
#
loop_
_entity.id
_entity.type
_entity.pdbx_description
1 polymer ?
#
loop_
_entity_poly.entity_id
_entity_poly.type
_entity_poly.pdbx_seq_one_letter_code
_entity_poly.pdbx_strand_id
1 'polypeptide(L)'
;MRYHIKLSRLTEEAHFAFCRHALVLHESPEQIVCQKLWLKKSLTEELSSFLDKDFKQLEVVKNDFNTGMVKQSARLNVQGFFSDLMTYHDDNSRLIKEKFHYNELNIEESRYQNFKFKNIIFCEGMGVKDNPYFTDIPVIPNKGHHIRVKLSEPIPENITIKKKHFLFPLNNDLFFYGGTYDREQMHEHIDDSAVEQLRNGLSEFYPNDFDIEEVHFGFRPTVKDRRPIVGRHHEYHNLYVFNGLGARGILNGCYFSKNLYDFIESNVDLPQEISLERFNKKDTQ
;
A
#
# COMPACT_ATOMS: atom_id res chain seq x y z
N MET A 1 -15.73 6.67 -6.82
CA MET A 1 -16.31 7.50 -5.76
C MET A 1 -15.15 8.24 -5.09
N ARG A 2 -15.11 9.57 -5.13
CA ARG A 2 -14.11 10.38 -4.41
C ARG A 2 -14.76 10.79 -3.08
N TYR A 3 -13.99 10.98 -2.03
CA TYR A 3 -14.51 11.24 -0.68
C TYR A 3 -13.79 12.45 -0.08
N HIS A 4 -14.53 13.33 0.60
CA HIS A 4 -13.97 14.49 1.30
C HIS A 4 -14.06 14.28 2.81
N ILE A 5 -12.92 14.38 3.50
CA ILE A 5 -12.86 14.27 4.97
C ILE A 5 -12.57 15.65 5.57
N LYS A 6 -13.45 16.11 6.44
CA LYS A 6 -13.29 17.29 7.31
C LYS A 6 -12.44 16.87 8.51
N LEU A 7 -11.17 17.27 8.52
CA LEU A 7 -10.24 16.90 9.60
C LEU A 7 -10.45 17.78 10.84
N SER A 8 -10.78 17.14 11.96
CA SER A 8 -10.58 17.66 13.33
C SER A 8 -10.01 16.52 14.18
N ARG A 9 -9.20 16.85 15.21
CA ARG A 9 -8.38 15.92 16.03
C ARG A 9 -9.05 14.56 16.28
N LEU A 10 -8.27 13.49 16.14
CA LEU A 10 -8.65 12.09 16.32
C LEU A 10 -7.87 11.50 17.49
N THR A 11 -8.55 10.72 18.33
CA THR A 11 -7.99 9.83 19.35
C THR A 11 -8.85 8.57 19.36
N GLU A 12 -8.42 7.49 18.72
CA GLU A 12 -8.88 6.11 18.99
C GLU A 12 -8.05 5.06 18.21
N GLU A 13 -8.00 3.84 18.73
CA GLU A 13 -7.07 2.76 18.38
C GLU A 13 -7.52 1.95 17.15
N ALA A 14 -6.59 1.60 16.27
CA ALA A 14 -6.85 0.75 15.12
C ALA A 14 -6.70 -0.74 15.47
N HIS A 15 -7.61 -1.59 14.98
CA HIS A 15 -7.54 -3.03 15.14
C HIS A 15 -6.46 -3.63 14.21
N PHE A 16 -5.31 -4.02 14.78
CA PHE A 16 -4.25 -4.75 14.08
C PHE A 16 -4.38 -6.26 14.33
N ALA A 17 -4.27 -7.07 13.28
CA ALA A 17 -4.03 -8.50 13.44
C ALA A 17 -2.52 -8.75 13.49
N PHE A 18 -2.01 -9.09 14.68
CA PHE A 18 -0.62 -9.53 14.81
C PHE A 18 -0.44 -10.86 14.06
N CYS A 19 0.54 -10.92 13.16
CA CYS A 19 0.75 -12.06 12.28
C CYS A 19 2.24 -12.26 12.08
N ARG A 20 2.72 -13.51 12.21
CA ARG A 20 4.12 -13.79 11.89
C ARG A 20 4.27 -13.85 10.36
N HIS A 21 5.29 -13.19 9.82
CA HIS A 21 5.60 -13.27 8.40
C HIS A 21 6.64 -14.37 8.19
N ALA A 22 6.25 -15.40 7.46
CA ALA A 22 7.08 -16.53 7.08
C ALA A 22 7.60 -16.29 5.65
N LEU A 23 8.91 -16.09 5.52
CA LEU A 23 9.57 -16.05 4.23
C LEU A 23 9.96 -17.48 3.83
N VAL A 24 9.26 -18.03 2.85
CA VAL A 24 9.52 -19.38 2.35
C VAL A 24 10.73 -19.35 1.42
N LEU A 25 11.71 -20.22 1.67
CA LEU A 25 12.92 -20.37 0.87
C LEU A 25 12.85 -21.70 0.10
N HIS A 26 13.25 -21.67 -1.17
CA HIS A 26 13.23 -22.80 -2.10
C HIS A 26 14.62 -23.13 -2.66
N GLU A 27 14.64 -24.06 -3.61
CA GLU A 27 15.81 -24.51 -4.36
C GLU A 27 16.21 -23.53 -5.46
N SER A 28 17.05 -22.56 -5.10
CA SER A 28 17.90 -21.87 -6.07
C SER A 28 19.28 -21.59 -5.44
N PRO A 29 20.36 -21.55 -6.23
CA PRO A 29 21.67 -21.10 -5.74
C PRO A 29 21.61 -19.71 -5.07
N GLU A 30 20.67 -18.88 -5.51
CA GLU A 30 20.35 -17.58 -4.93
C GLU A 30 19.80 -17.70 -3.50
N GLN A 31 19.02 -18.74 -3.18
CA GLN A 31 18.43 -18.94 -1.86
C GLN A 31 19.42 -19.44 -0.81
N ILE A 32 20.47 -20.18 -1.19
CA ILE A 32 21.60 -20.46 -0.29
C ILE A 32 22.32 -19.16 0.09
N VAL A 33 22.48 -18.25 -0.88
CA VAL A 33 22.99 -16.89 -0.61
C VAL A 33 22.03 -16.10 0.28
N CYS A 34 20.70 -16.21 0.06
CA CYS A 34 19.71 -15.58 0.93
C CYS A 34 19.76 -16.08 2.37
N GLN A 35 19.91 -17.39 2.63
CA GLN A 35 20.05 -17.92 4.00
C GLN A 35 21.28 -17.36 4.70
N LYS A 36 22.43 -17.33 4.02
CA LYS A 36 23.67 -16.74 4.57
C LYS A 36 23.49 -15.25 4.88
N LEU A 37 22.85 -14.52 3.97
CA LEU A 37 22.54 -13.10 4.16
C LEU A 37 21.57 -12.90 5.33
N TRP A 38 20.53 -13.73 5.44
CA TRP A 38 19.55 -13.71 6.52
C TRP A 38 20.22 -13.92 7.87
N LEU A 39 21.06 -14.96 8.01
CA LEU A 39 21.81 -15.21 9.24
C LEU A 39 22.72 -14.02 9.58
N LYS A 40 23.46 -13.50 8.61
CA LYS A 40 24.31 -12.30 8.83
C LYS A 40 23.48 -11.10 9.32
N LYS A 41 22.31 -10.86 8.73
CA LYS A 41 21.41 -9.76 9.10
C LYS A 41 20.73 -10.01 10.46
N SER A 42 20.38 -11.25 10.79
CA SER A 42 19.79 -11.61 12.09
C SER A 42 20.72 -11.38 13.28
N LEU A 43 22.02 -11.19 13.02
CA LEU A 43 23.02 -10.89 14.04
C LEU A 43 23.29 -9.40 14.23
N THR A 44 22.77 -8.53 13.36
CA THR A 44 22.92 -7.08 13.54
C THR A 44 21.95 -6.56 14.59
N GLU A 45 22.38 -5.58 15.38
CA GLU A 45 21.59 -4.95 16.44
C GLU A 45 20.20 -4.54 15.95
N GLU A 46 20.13 -3.86 14.79
CA GLU A 46 18.90 -3.36 14.16
C GLU A 46 17.85 -4.45 13.87
N LEU A 47 18.27 -5.68 13.55
CA LEU A 47 17.38 -6.72 13.00
C LEU A 47 17.25 -7.98 13.87
N SER A 48 18.07 -8.10 14.92
CA SER A 48 18.12 -9.29 15.78
C SER A 48 16.81 -9.60 16.52
N SER A 49 16.02 -8.57 16.83
CA SER A 49 14.68 -8.70 17.43
C SER A 49 13.62 -9.17 16.43
N PHE A 50 13.83 -8.92 15.14
CA PHE A 50 12.86 -9.20 14.07
C PHE A 50 13.15 -10.51 13.35
N LEU A 51 14.40 -10.80 13.01
CA LEU A 51 14.75 -11.99 12.24
C LEU A 51 15.00 -13.17 13.17
N ASP A 52 14.29 -14.28 12.96
CA ASP A 52 14.59 -15.54 13.62
C ASP A 52 15.86 -16.17 13.01
N LYS A 53 16.71 -16.75 13.87
CA LYS A 53 17.95 -17.41 13.43
C LYS A 53 17.68 -18.82 12.95
N ASP A 54 16.62 -19.43 13.49
CA ASP A 54 16.24 -20.80 13.17
C ASP A 54 15.32 -20.80 11.96
N PHE A 55 15.65 -21.67 11.00
CA PHE A 55 14.78 -21.92 9.85
C PHE A 55 13.84 -23.08 10.20
N LYS A 56 12.56 -22.94 9.83
CA LYS A 56 11.52 -23.93 10.15
C LYS A 56 10.93 -24.53 8.88
N GLN A 57 10.57 -25.80 8.93
CA GLN A 57 9.76 -26.41 7.89
C GLN A 57 8.29 -26.04 8.08
N LEU A 58 7.54 -25.98 6.99
CA LEU A 58 6.10 -25.67 6.98
C LEU A 58 5.46 -26.79 6.18
N GLU A 59 4.79 -27.72 6.86
CA GLU A 59 4.32 -28.97 6.24
C GLU A 59 3.31 -28.74 5.10
N VAL A 60 2.55 -27.64 5.18
CA VAL A 60 1.50 -27.27 4.23
C VAL A 60 2.01 -26.67 2.90
N VAL A 61 3.32 -26.45 2.78
CA VAL A 61 3.93 -25.91 1.56
C VAL A 61 5.24 -26.63 1.24
N LYS A 62 5.59 -26.70 -0.04
CA LYS A 62 6.92 -27.10 -0.47
C LYS A 62 7.90 -26.03 0.00
N ASN A 63 8.91 -26.40 0.78
CA ASN A 63 9.93 -25.47 1.26
C ASN A 63 11.23 -26.19 1.61
N ASP A 64 11.86 -26.78 0.59
CA ASP A 64 13.02 -27.69 0.74
C ASP A 64 14.22 -27.03 1.44
N PHE A 65 14.30 -25.70 1.44
CA PHE A 65 15.33 -24.90 2.12
C PHE A 65 14.81 -24.25 3.42
N ASN A 66 13.77 -24.83 4.01
CA ASN A 66 13.07 -24.32 5.18
C ASN A 66 12.55 -22.88 4.96
N THR A 67 12.12 -22.23 6.04
CA THR A 67 11.47 -20.92 6.02
C THR A 67 12.08 -20.04 7.10
N GLY A 68 12.48 -18.83 6.71
CA GLY A 68 12.94 -17.79 7.62
C GLY A 68 11.74 -17.04 8.22
N MET A 69 11.76 -16.79 9.52
CA MET A 69 10.63 -16.16 10.21
C MET A 69 10.93 -14.70 10.59
N VAL A 70 10.08 -13.77 10.18
CA VAL A 70 10.08 -12.37 10.66
C VAL A 70 9.08 -12.24 11.81
N LYS A 71 9.64 -12.07 13.01
CA LYS A 71 8.94 -11.76 14.26
C LYS A 71 8.44 -10.30 14.25
N GLN A 72 7.53 -10.00 15.17
CA GLN A 72 6.97 -8.66 15.38
C GLN A 72 6.39 -8.01 14.12
N SER A 73 5.75 -8.83 13.30
CA SER A 73 5.07 -8.37 12.11
C SER A 73 3.55 -8.43 12.32
N ALA A 74 2.82 -7.68 11.50
CA ALA A 74 1.38 -7.56 11.60
C ALA A 74 0.79 -7.32 10.22
N ARG A 75 -0.47 -7.71 10.06
CA ARG A 75 -1.25 -7.44 8.86
C ARG A 75 -2.46 -6.60 9.26
N LEU A 76 -2.71 -5.55 8.50
CA LEU A 76 -3.93 -4.77 8.63
C LEU A 76 -5.03 -5.42 7.79
N ASN A 77 -6.22 -5.61 8.38
CA ASN A 77 -7.42 -5.83 7.59
C ASN A 77 -7.78 -4.51 6.88
N VAL A 78 -7.29 -4.31 5.66
CA VAL A 78 -7.44 -3.04 4.93
C VAL A 78 -8.92 -2.71 4.69
N GLN A 79 -9.74 -3.70 4.33
CA GLN A 79 -11.17 -3.47 4.10
C GLN A 79 -11.88 -3.04 5.38
N GLY A 80 -11.64 -3.77 6.48
CA GLY A 80 -12.19 -3.43 7.80
C GLY A 80 -11.74 -2.04 8.25
N PHE A 81 -10.44 -1.77 8.19
CA PHE A 81 -9.87 -0.47 8.58
C PHE A 81 -10.53 0.71 7.85
N PHE A 82 -10.67 0.64 6.52
CA PHE A 82 -11.32 1.72 5.78
C PHE A 82 -12.83 1.77 6.01
N SER A 83 -13.50 0.63 6.21
CA SER A 83 -14.92 0.61 6.56
C SER A 83 -15.17 1.34 7.88
N ASP A 84 -14.38 1.01 8.90
CA ASP A 84 -14.49 1.59 10.24
C ASP A 84 -14.11 3.07 10.24
N LEU A 85 -13.01 3.42 9.56
CA LEU A 85 -12.56 4.81 9.43
C LEU A 85 -13.61 5.69 8.74
N MET A 86 -14.21 5.20 7.66
CA MET A 86 -15.24 5.94 6.92
C MET A 86 -16.52 6.07 7.73
N THR A 87 -16.94 5.01 8.43
CA THR A 87 -18.09 5.03 9.34
C THR A 87 -17.89 6.05 10.46
N TYR A 88 -16.73 6.02 11.12
CA TYR A 88 -16.38 7.01 12.13
C TYR A 88 -16.50 8.45 11.62
N HIS A 89 -15.98 8.74 10.42
CA HIS A 89 -16.09 10.08 9.85
C HIS A 89 -17.53 10.45 9.45
N ASP A 90 -18.34 9.49 9.00
CA ASP A 90 -19.76 9.67 8.67
C ASP A 90 -20.57 10.02 9.92
N ASP A 91 -20.44 9.21 10.97
CA ASP A 91 -21.14 9.38 12.26
C ASP A 91 -20.81 10.72 12.92
N ASN A 92 -19.60 11.23 12.67
CA ASN A 92 -19.13 12.52 13.19
C ASN A 92 -19.43 13.71 12.24
N SER A 93 -20.19 13.52 11.17
CA SER A 93 -20.47 14.56 10.16
C SER A 93 -19.19 15.20 9.58
N ARG A 94 -18.15 14.38 9.43
CA ARG A 94 -16.83 14.73 8.88
C ARG A 94 -16.58 14.13 7.51
N LEU A 95 -17.53 13.39 6.94
CA LEU A 95 -17.42 12.79 5.62
C LEU A 95 -18.52 13.33 4.72
N ILE A 96 -18.14 13.75 3.51
CA ILE A 96 -19.09 14.06 2.44
C ILE A 96 -18.84 13.07 1.29
N LYS A 97 -19.87 12.29 0.96
CA LYS A 97 -19.84 11.21 -0.03
C LYS A 97 -20.27 11.73 -1.40
N GLU A 98 -19.49 12.65 -1.97
CA GLU A 98 -19.77 13.24 -3.28
C GLU A 98 -18.50 13.34 -4.14
N LYS A 99 -18.68 13.52 -5.45
CA LYS A 99 -17.55 13.76 -6.34
C LYS A 99 -17.09 15.21 -6.19
N PHE A 100 -15.79 15.42 -5.98
CA PHE A 100 -15.21 16.77 -6.08
C PHE A 100 -15.33 17.31 -7.50
N HIS A 101 -15.80 18.54 -7.62
CA HIS A 101 -15.91 19.26 -8.89
C HIS A 101 -14.89 20.40 -8.92
N TYR A 102 -13.74 20.20 -9.59
CA TYR A 102 -12.65 21.19 -9.60
C TYR A 102 -13.07 22.58 -10.09
N ASN A 103 -14.01 22.63 -11.04
CA ASN A 103 -14.56 23.87 -11.59
C ASN A 103 -15.40 24.69 -10.57
N GLU A 104 -15.77 24.10 -9.44
CA GLU A 104 -16.50 24.77 -8.35
C GLU A 104 -15.57 25.26 -7.23
N LEU A 105 -14.25 25.02 -7.35
CA LEU A 105 -13.26 25.51 -6.42
C LEU A 105 -12.83 26.94 -6.77
N ASN A 106 -13.09 27.89 -5.89
CA ASN A 106 -12.51 29.22 -5.93
C ASN A 106 -11.34 29.29 -4.95
N ILE A 107 -10.11 29.29 -5.48
CA ILE A 107 -8.88 29.29 -4.70
C ILE A 107 -8.65 30.64 -4.02
N GLU A 108 -8.90 31.74 -4.73
CA GLU A 108 -8.67 33.12 -4.25
C GLU A 108 -9.54 33.41 -3.03
N GLU A 109 -10.81 33.00 -3.07
CA GLU A 109 -11.75 33.15 -1.96
C GLU A 109 -11.67 32.01 -0.93
N SER A 110 -10.79 31.02 -1.16
CA SER A 110 -10.68 29.78 -0.38
C SER A 110 -12.06 29.17 -0.09
N ARG A 111 -12.85 29.01 -1.15
CA ARG A 111 -14.23 28.51 -1.10
C ARG A 111 -14.45 27.38 -2.09
N TYR A 112 -15.07 26.30 -1.62
CA TYR A 112 -15.58 25.20 -2.45
C TYR A 112 -17.08 25.10 -2.20
N GLN A 113 -17.90 25.37 -3.21
CA GLN A 113 -19.36 25.50 -3.05
C GLN A 113 -19.72 26.40 -1.85
N ASN A 114 -20.33 25.82 -0.81
CA ASN A 114 -20.75 26.51 0.42
C ASN A 114 -19.69 26.43 1.55
N PHE A 115 -18.56 25.77 1.33
CA PHE A 115 -17.51 25.58 2.32
C PHE A 115 -16.41 26.63 2.17
N LYS A 116 -16.12 27.35 3.26
CA LYS A 116 -14.86 28.10 3.39
C LYS A 116 -13.81 27.20 4.03
N PHE A 117 -12.58 27.27 3.52
CA PHE A 117 -11.46 26.47 4.02
C PHE A 117 -10.21 27.32 4.22
N LYS A 118 -9.28 26.83 5.04
CA LYS A 118 -7.92 27.39 5.14
C LYS A 118 -6.98 26.69 4.16
N ASN A 119 -7.05 25.36 4.10
CA ASN A 119 -6.22 24.50 3.27
C ASN A 119 -7.08 23.40 2.64
N ILE A 120 -6.68 22.92 1.45
CA ILE A 120 -7.17 21.69 0.81
C ILE A 120 -5.99 20.75 0.58
N ILE A 121 -6.19 19.46 0.87
CA ILE A 121 -5.23 18.40 0.60
C ILE A 121 -5.85 17.41 -0.39
N PHE A 122 -5.21 17.21 -1.54
CA PHE A 122 -5.63 16.25 -2.56
C PHE A 122 -4.94 14.90 -2.36
N CYS A 123 -5.74 13.87 -2.03
CA CYS A 123 -5.30 12.50 -1.75
C CYS A 123 -5.87 11.50 -2.78
N GLU A 124 -5.72 11.79 -4.08
CA GLU A 124 -6.60 11.23 -5.11
C GLU A 124 -6.11 9.93 -5.77
N GLY A 125 -4.95 9.42 -5.35
CA GLY A 125 -4.34 8.26 -6.00
C GLY A 125 -4.16 8.51 -7.50
N MET A 126 -4.65 7.58 -8.35
CA MET A 126 -4.61 7.76 -9.79
C MET A 126 -5.52 8.87 -10.33
N GLY A 127 -6.56 9.26 -9.58
CA GLY A 127 -7.49 10.33 -9.99
C GLY A 127 -6.85 11.72 -10.06
N VAL A 128 -5.63 11.87 -9.54
CA VAL A 128 -4.85 13.11 -9.63
C VAL A 128 -4.53 13.50 -11.07
N LYS A 129 -4.56 12.55 -12.01
CA LYS A 129 -4.39 12.83 -13.44
C LYS A 129 -5.50 13.72 -14.01
N ASP A 130 -6.66 13.74 -13.37
CA ASP A 130 -7.77 14.61 -13.74
C ASP A 130 -7.76 15.92 -12.93
N ASN A 131 -6.79 16.12 -12.03
CA ASN A 131 -6.70 17.29 -11.16
C ASN A 131 -5.96 18.42 -11.88
N PRO A 132 -6.62 19.53 -12.25
CA PRO A 132 -5.98 20.62 -12.98
C PRO A 132 -4.85 21.29 -12.19
N TYR A 133 -4.86 21.20 -10.86
CA TYR A 133 -3.86 21.80 -9.97
C TYR A 133 -2.64 20.92 -9.74
N PHE A 134 -2.69 19.63 -10.07
CA PHE A 134 -1.57 18.72 -9.85
C PHE A 134 -1.31 17.83 -11.06
N THR A 135 -1.63 18.32 -12.27
CA THR A 135 -1.48 17.58 -13.53
C THR A 135 -0.04 17.13 -13.78
N ASP A 136 0.94 17.94 -13.35
CA ASP A 136 2.36 17.72 -13.66
C ASP A 136 3.08 16.78 -12.70
N ILE A 137 2.40 16.28 -11.64
CA ILE A 137 3.07 15.36 -10.72
C ILE A 137 3.33 14.01 -11.41
N PRO A 138 4.54 13.43 -11.30
CA PRO A 138 4.93 12.25 -12.06
C PRO A 138 4.39 10.93 -11.46
N VAL A 139 3.06 10.83 -11.32
CA VAL A 139 2.36 9.61 -10.86
C VAL A 139 2.08 8.69 -12.04
N ILE A 140 2.68 7.50 -11.97
CA ILE A 140 2.60 6.46 -12.98
C ILE A 140 1.71 5.32 -12.42
N PRO A 141 0.65 4.93 -13.13
CA PRO A 141 -0.15 3.78 -12.75
C PRO A 141 0.68 2.50 -12.87
N ASN A 142 0.45 1.59 -11.94
CA ASN A 142 0.98 0.24 -11.99
C ASN A 142 -0.16 -0.72 -11.68
N LYS A 143 -0.64 -1.40 -12.71
CA LYS A 143 -1.72 -2.36 -12.61
C LYS A 143 -1.22 -3.58 -11.88
N GLY A 144 -2.02 -4.07 -10.94
CA GLY A 144 -1.70 -5.27 -10.19
C GLY A 144 -2.93 -6.10 -9.94
N HIS A 145 -2.79 -7.40 -10.12
CA HIS A 145 -3.82 -8.39 -9.87
C HIS A 145 -3.54 -9.15 -8.58
N HIS A 146 -4.61 -9.64 -7.97
CA HIS A 146 -4.57 -10.66 -6.94
C HIS A 146 -5.77 -11.58 -7.10
N ILE A 147 -5.63 -12.80 -6.59
CA ILE A 147 -6.68 -13.80 -6.55
C ILE A 147 -7.07 -14.05 -5.09
N ARG A 148 -8.32 -14.42 -4.88
CA ARG A 148 -8.77 -15.06 -3.64
C ARG A 148 -9.07 -16.51 -3.95
N VAL A 149 -8.49 -17.38 -3.17
CA VAL A 149 -8.52 -18.82 -3.42
C VAL A 149 -9.08 -19.57 -2.23
N LYS A 150 -9.74 -20.69 -2.51
CA LYS A 150 -10.07 -21.70 -1.53
C LYS A 150 -9.01 -22.80 -1.61
N LEU A 151 -8.32 -23.03 -0.51
CA LEU A 151 -7.29 -24.07 -0.42
C LEU A 151 -7.93 -25.38 0.03
N SER A 152 -7.58 -26.50 -0.60
CA SER A 152 -8.07 -27.84 -0.20
C SER A 152 -7.57 -28.25 1.18
N GLU A 153 -6.32 -27.88 1.49
CA GLU A 153 -5.74 -27.96 2.83
C GLU A 153 -5.42 -26.56 3.36
N PRO A 154 -5.92 -26.20 4.56
CA PRO A 154 -5.73 -24.86 5.11
C PRO A 154 -4.26 -24.64 5.55
N ILE A 155 -3.78 -23.41 5.39
CA ILE A 155 -2.52 -22.98 6.00
C ILE A 155 -2.78 -22.34 7.38
N PRO A 156 -1.79 -22.32 8.30
CA PRO A 156 -1.98 -21.71 9.62
C PRO A 156 -2.43 -20.25 9.54
N GLU A 157 -3.47 -19.90 10.29
CA GLU A 157 -4.11 -18.57 10.21
C GLU A 157 -3.22 -17.41 10.67
N ASN A 158 -2.23 -17.71 11.51
CA ASN A 158 -1.34 -16.72 12.12
C ASN A 158 -0.05 -16.48 11.31
N ILE A 159 0.00 -16.98 10.06
CA ILE A 159 1.17 -16.89 9.19
C ILE A 159 0.81 -16.21 7.86
N THR A 160 1.64 -15.24 7.48
CA THR A 160 1.70 -14.73 6.10
C THR A 160 2.89 -15.35 5.40
N ILE A 161 2.63 -16.15 4.37
CA ILE A 161 3.66 -16.80 3.56
C ILE A 161 4.09 -15.84 2.45
N LYS A 162 5.39 -15.59 2.34
CA LYS A 162 5.99 -14.81 1.25
C LYS A 162 6.95 -15.69 0.46
N LYS A 163 6.66 -15.83 -0.84
CA LYS A 163 7.60 -16.30 -1.87
C LYS A 163 7.69 -15.22 -2.95
N LYS A 164 7.23 -15.49 -4.17
CA LYS A 164 7.05 -14.49 -5.23
C LYS A 164 5.98 -13.47 -4.83
N HIS A 165 4.83 -13.96 -4.40
CA HIS A 165 3.71 -13.17 -3.89
C HIS A 165 3.42 -13.48 -2.43
N PHE A 166 2.51 -12.71 -1.82
CA PHE A 166 2.05 -12.97 -0.46
C PHE A 166 0.85 -13.91 -0.52
N LEU A 167 0.86 -14.93 0.35
CA LEU A 167 -0.26 -15.82 0.65
C LEU A 167 -0.64 -15.64 2.12
N PHE A 168 -1.90 -15.32 2.41
CA PHE A 168 -2.38 -15.19 3.78
C PHE A 168 -3.90 -15.39 3.86
N PRO A 169 -4.43 -15.85 5.01
CA PRO A 169 -5.87 -16.01 5.21
C PRO A 169 -6.61 -14.67 5.15
N LEU A 170 -7.80 -14.73 4.57
CA LEU A 170 -8.86 -13.74 4.64
C LEU A 170 -9.98 -14.30 5.53
N ASN A 171 -11.10 -13.58 5.60
CA ASN A 171 -12.31 -14.09 6.23
C ASN A 171 -12.97 -15.16 5.32
N ASN A 172 -13.88 -15.97 5.88
CA ASN A 172 -14.71 -16.94 5.15
C ASN A 172 -13.91 -18.04 4.41
N ASP A 173 -12.86 -18.57 5.03
CA ASP A 173 -12.02 -19.67 4.48
C ASP A 173 -11.34 -19.36 3.13
N LEU A 174 -11.26 -18.08 2.76
CA LEU A 174 -10.53 -17.63 1.57
C LEU A 174 -9.10 -17.24 1.93
N PHE A 175 -8.21 -17.35 0.95
CA PHE A 175 -6.82 -16.92 1.06
C PHE A 175 -6.51 -15.92 -0.04
N PHE A 176 -5.84 -14.83 0.34
CA PHE A 176 -5.30 -13.87 -0.61
C PHE A 176 -4.04 -14.45 -1.23
N TYR A 177 -3.90 -14.42 -2.56
CA TYR A 177 -2.63 -14.60 -3.22
C TYR A 177 -2.38 -13.52 -4.28
N GLY A 178 -1.22 -12.86 -4.22
CA GLY A 178 -0.75 -12.10 -5.38
C GLY A 178 -0.15 -10.74 -5.09
N GLY A 179 -0.57 -9.79 -5.93
CA GLY A 179 0.10 -8.53 -6.19
C GLY A 179 1.04 -8.64 -7.38
N THR A 180 0.50 -8.79 -8.59
CA THR A 180 1.29 -8.62 -9.83
C THR A 180 1.68 -7.15 -10.02
N TYR A 181 2.55 -6.90 -11.00
CA TYR A 181 3.02 -5.57 -11.38
C TYR A 181 3.06 -5.49 -12.90
N ASP A 182 2.30 -4.58 -13.47
CA ASP A 182 2.27 -4.28 -14.89
C ASP A 182 2.22 -2.76 -15.07
N ARG A 183 3.19 -2.22 -15.81
CA ARG A 183 3.31 -0.78 -16.07
C ARG A 183 2.81 -0.39 -17.46
N GLU A 184 2.57 -1.37 -18.32
CA GLU A 184 2.21 -1.19 -19.72
C GLU A 184 0.69 -1.26 -19.89
N GLN A 185 0.03 -2.14 -19.12
CA GLN A 185 -1.42 -2.31 -19.19
C GLN A 185 -2.18 -1.23 -18.40
N MET A 186 -3.04 -0.52 -19.11
CA MET A 186 -3.79 0.64 -18.62
C MET A 186 -5.31 0.46 -18.62
N HIS A 187 -5.79 -0.63 -19.23
CA HIS A 187 -7.21 -0.90 -19.35
C HIS A 187 -7.82 -1.42 -18.03
N GLU A 188 -9.12 -1.18 -17.85
CA GLU A 188 -9.86 -1.48 -16.63
C GLU A 188 -10.59 -2.84 -16.66
N HIS A 189 -9.89 -3.89 -17.10
CA HIS A 189 -10.40 -5.27 -17.01
C HIS A 189 -9.31 -6.24 -16.54
N ILE A 190 -9.73 -7.43 -16.11
CA ILE A 190 -8.82 -8.50 -15.69
C ILE A 190 -7.93 -8.94 -16.86
N ASP A 191 -6.67 -9.25 -16.55
CA ASP A 191 -5.70 -9.86 -17.46
C ASP A 191 -5.61 -11.38 -17.23
N ASP A 192 -6.01 -12.17 -18.22
CA ASP A 192 -5.91 -13.64 -18.15
C ASP A 192 -4.47 -14.11 -17.93
N SER A 193 -3.50 -13.42 -18.52
CA SER A 193 -2.07 -13.68 -18.32
C SER A 193 -1.64 -13.45 -16.87
N ALA A 194 -2.21 -12.46 -16.18
CA ALA A 194 -1.93 -12.19 -14.78
C ALA A 194 -2.58 -13.25 -13.87
N VAL A 195 -3.79 -13.71 -14.21
CA VAL A 195 -4.45 -14.83 -13.50
C VAL A 195 -3.61 -16.10 -13.62
N GLU A 196 -3.15 -16.42 -14.83
CA GLU A 196 -2.33 -17.60 -15.08
C GLU A 196 -0.96 -17.51 -14.40
N GLN A 197 -0.34 -16.33 -14.38
CA GLN A 197 0.87 -16.09 -13.58
C GLN A 197 0.65 -16.37 -12.09
N LEU A 198 -0.48 -15.93 -11.53
CA LEU A 198 -0.80 -16.12 -10.12
C LEU A 198 -1.11 -17.59 -9.82
N ARG A 199 -1.87 -18.28 -10.69
CA ARG A 199 -2.13 -19.72 -10.58
C ARG A 199 -0.84 -20.54 -10.56
N ASN A 200 0.04 -20.30 -11.53
CA ASN A 200 1.34 -20.98 -11.62
C ASN A 200 2.23 -20.66 -10.42
N GLY A 201 2.27 -19.40 -10.00
CA GLY A 201 3.06 -18.96 -8.85
C GLY A 201 2.58 -19.56 -7.52
N LEU A 202 1.29 -19.85 -7.36
CA LEU A 202 0.77 -20.53 -6.16
C LEU A 202 1.09 -22.03 -6.22
N SER A 203 0.83 -22.68 -7.36
CA SER A 203 1.09 -24.11 -7.59
C SER A 203 2.57 -24.49 -7.43
N GLU A 204 3.49 -23.53 -7.59
CA GLU A 204 4.92 -23.74 -7.43
C GLU A 204 5.31 -24.13 -5.99
N PHE A 205 4.56 -23.69 -4.98
CA PHE A 205 4.90 -23.95 -3.57
C PHE A 205 3.75 -24.50 -2.72
N TYR A 206 2.50 -24.36 -3.15
CA TYR A 206 1.38 -25.03 -2.51
C TYR A 206 1.14 -26.38 -3.23
N PRO A 207 1.36 -27.53 -2.58
CA PRO A 207 1.36 -28.84 -3.24
C PRO A 207 -0.03 -29.40 -3.54
N ASN A 208 -1.07 -28.88 -2.88
CA ASN A 208 -2.43 -29.42 -2.94
C ASN A 208 -3.32 -28.61 -3.91
N ASP A 209 -4.53 -29.09 -4.12
CA ASP A 209 -5.50 -28.45 -5.02
C ASP A 209 -6.05 -27.15 -4.42
N PHE A 210 -6.40 -26.19 -5.28
CA PHE A 210 -7.05 -24.95 -4.88
C PHE A 210 -7.95 -24.41 -5.98
N ASP A 211 -9.01 -23.74 -5.58
CA ASP A 211 -9.97 -23.09 -6.47
C ASP A 211 -9.79 -21.57 -6.42
N ILE A 212 -9.87 -20.93 -7.58
CA ILE A 212 -9.86 -19.45 -7.68
C ILE A 212 -11.32 -18.98 -7.64
N GLU A 213 -11.71 -18.38 -6.53
CA GLU A 213 -13.07 -17.89 -6.29
C GLU A 213 -13.26 -16.47 -6.81
N GLU A 214 -12.24 -15.62 -6.64
CA GLU A 214 -12.31 -14.21 -7.04
C GLU A 214 -11.00 -13.76 -7.66
N VAL A 215 -11.10 -12.87 -8.66
CA VAL A 215 -9.97 -12.16 -9.24
C VAL A 215 -10.23 -10.65 -9.14
N HIS A 216 -9.24 -9.94 -8.62
CA HIS A 216 -9.30 -8.50 -8.42
C HIS A 216 -8.10 -7.83 -9.08
N PHE A 217 -8.30 -6.61 -9.56
CA PHE A 217 -7.22 -5.76 -10.05
C PHE A 217 -7.33 -4.34 -9.49
N GLY A 218 -6.23 -3.60 -9.56
CA GLY A 218 -6.23 -2.18 -9.23
C GLY A 218 -4.96 -1.49 -9.69
N PHE A 219 -4.98 -0.16 -9.72
CA PHE A 219 -3.85 0.66 -10.11
C PHE A 219 -3.20 1.29 -8.90
N ARG A 220 -1.91 1.02 -8.72
CA ARG A 220 -1.08 1.66 -7.68
C ARG A 220 -0.56 2.99 -8.23
N PRO A 221 -0.75 4.12 -7.52
CA PRO A 221 -0.13 5.39 -7.89
C PRO A 221 1.36 5.34 -7.53
N THR A 222 2.20 5.02 -8.50
CA THR A 222 3.64 4.85 -8.29
C THR A 222 4.43 6.06 -8.77
N VAL A 223 5.63 6.22 -8.22
CA VAL A 223 6.61 7.23 -8.62
C VAL A 223 7.90 6.50 -8.98
N LYS A 224 8.67 6.99 -9.95
CA LYS A 224 9.88 6.33 -10.46
C LYS A 224 10.90 6.03 -9.34
N ASP A 225 11.08 6.97 -8.42
CA ASP A 225 11.96 6.88 -7.25
C ASP A 225 11.35 6.08 -6.07
N ARG A 226 10.09 5.64 -6.20
CA ARG A 226 9.32 4.91 -5.18
C ARG A 226 9.16 5.69 -3.87
N ARG A 227 9.20 7.03 -3.92
CA ARG A 227 8.90 7.91 -2.79
C ARG A 227 7.54 8.60 -3.01
N PRO A 228 6.72 8.79 -1.96
CA PRO A 228 5.49 9.55 -2.07
C PRO A 228 5.73 10.99 -2.57
N ILE A 229 4.69 11.63 -3.06
CA ILE A 229 4.70 13.04 -3.46
C ILE A 229 3.84 13.78 -2.45
N VAL A 230 4.48 14.59 -1.62
CA VAL A 230 3.87 15.31 -0.51
C VAL A 230 4.33 16.76 -0.57
N GLY A 231 3.43 17.72 -0.54
CA GLY A 231 3.85 19.13 -0.54
C GLY A 231 2.76 20.11 -0.90
N ARG A 232 3.14 21.39 -0.85
CA ARG A 232 2.31 22.55 -1.21
C ARG A 232 2.40 22.82 -2.70
N HIS A 233 1.31 23.27 -3.31
CA HIS A 233 1.34 23.79 -4.68
C HIS A 233 2.28 25.01 -4.77
N HIS A 234 2.99 25.16 -5.89
CA HIS A 234 3.98 26.23 -6.04
C HIS A 234 3.35 27.63 -6.14
N GLU A 235 2.18 27.72 -6.79
CA GLU A 235 1.43 28.98 -6.97
C GLU A 235 0.32 29.17 -5.94
N TYR A 236 -0.26 28.08 -5.43
CA TYR A 236 -1.48 28.12 -4.62
C TYR A 236 -1.18 27.62 -3.20
N HIS A 237 -0.80 28.52 -2.31
CA HIS A 237 -0.26 28.14 -1.00
C HIS A 237 -1.26 27.47 -0.05
N ASN A 238 -2.56 27.52 -0.34
CA ASN A 238 -3.62 26.82 0.37
C ASN A 238 -3.92 25.41 -0.21
N LEU A 239 -3.24 24.99 -1.28
CA LEU A 239 -3.40 23.68 -1.89
C LEU A 239 -2.20 22.78 -1.61
N TYR A 240 -2.47 21.52 -1.28
CA TYR A 240 -1.46 20.51 -0.99
C TYR A 240 -1.81 19.20 -1.69
N VAL A 241 -0.79 18.38 -1.94
CA VAL A 241 -0.94 17.02 -2.46
C VAL A 241 -0.36 16.00 -1.49
N PHE A 242 -1.01 14.85 -1.41
CA PHE A 242 -0.50 13.66 -0.77
C PHE A 242 -0.78 12.45 -1.68
N ASN A 243 0.23 12.00 -2.42
CA ASN A 243 0.03 10.96 -3.43
C ASN A 243 1.28 10.10 -3.64
N GLY A 244 1.27 9.20 -4.62
CA GLY A 244 2.45 8.42 -5.03
C GLY A 244 2.83 7.31 -4.04
N LEU A 245 1.89 6.85 -3.22
CA LEU A 245 2.13 5.87 -2.15
C LEU A 245 2.54 4.47 -2.64
N GLY A 246 2.28 4.15 -3.91
CA GLY A 246 2.61 2.87 -4.53
C GLY A 246 2.05 1.66 -3.77
N ALA A 247 2.83 0.58 -3.70
CA ALA A 247 2.43 -0.67 -3.02
C ALA A 247 2.55 -0.63 -1.48
N ARG A 248 3.06 0.47 -0.91
CA ARG A 248 3.35 0.59 0.54
C ARG A 248 2.46 1.64 1.22
N GLY A 249 1.28 1.90 0.66
CA GLY A 249 0.40 2.98 1.12
C GLY A 249 -0.04 2.88 2.58
N ILE A 250 -0.33 1.67 3.09
CA ILE A 250 -0.68 1.49 4.50
C ILE A 250 0.47 1.88 5.43
N LEU A 251 1.69 1.46 5.10
CA LEU A 251 2.87 1.74 5.94
C LEU A 251 3.28 3.21 5.86
N ASN A 252 3.38 3.72 4.64
CA ASN A 252 3.89 5.07 4.37
C ASN A 252 2.82 6.15 4.64
N GLY A 253 1.54 5.83 4.49
CA GLY A 253 0.43 6.77 4.63
C GLY A 253 0.41 7.41 6.02
N CYS A 254 0.36 6.59 7.08
CA CYS A 254 0.30 7.09 8.45
C CYS A 254 1.55 7.89 8.86
N TYR A 255 2.73 7.44 8.44
CA TYR A 255 3.98 8.13 8.78
C TYR A 255 4.06 9.51 8.09
N PHE A 256 3.90 9.54 6.77
CA PHE A 256 4.05 10.80 6.03
C PHE A 256 2.86 11.74 6.20
N SER A 257 1.67 11.26 6.59
CA SER A 257 0.54 12.15 6.91
C SER A 257 0.85 13.04 8.09
N LYS A 258 1.63 12.54 9.05
CA LYS A 258 2.13 13.36 10.15
C LYS A 258 3.11 14.43 9.65
N ASN A 259 4.06 14.07 8.76
CA ASN A 259 4.97 15.07 8.18
C ASN A 259 4.22 16.18 7.45
N LEU A 260 3.20 15.84 6.64
CA LEU A 260 2.39 16.85 5.97
C LEU A 260 1.63 17.73 6.97
N TYR A 261 1.05 17.13 8.00
CA TYR A 261 0.36 17.88 9.06
C TYR A 261 1.30 18.87 9.76
N ASP A 262 2.48 18.42 10.19
CA ASP A 262 3.46 19.28 10.87
C ASP A 262 3.98 20.40 9.96
N PHE A 263 4.11 20.13 8.66
CA PHE A 263 4.45 21.14 7.66
C PHE A 263 3.35 22.20 7.50
N ILE A 264 2.07 21.79 7.45
CA ILE A 264 0.94 22.71 7.29
C ILE A 264 0.71 23.57 8.54
N GLU A 265 0.74 22.95 9.72
CA GLU A 265 0.35 23.61 10.98
C GLU A 265 1.51 24.27 11.71
N SER A 266 2.73 23.75 11.55
CA SER A 266 3.90 24.18 12.32
C SER A 266 5.09 24.63 11.46
N ASN A 267 4.95 24.65 10.13
CA ASN A 267 6.03 24.93 9.17
C ASN A 267 7.30 24.08 9.41
N VAL A 268 7.13 22.82 9.83
CA VAL A 268 8.25 21.87 9.89
C VAL A 268 8.55 21.37 8.49
N ASP A 269 9.80 21.49 8.05
CA ASP A 269 10.20 21.11 6.70
C ASP A 269 9.90 19.63 6.37
N LEU A 270 9.46 19.39 5.13
CA LEU A 270 9.26 18.04 4.62
C LEU A 270 10.62 17.40 4.29
N PRO A 271 10.78 16.08 4.53
CA PRO A 271 11.93 15.35 4.00
C PRO A 271 12.07 15.55 2.48
N GLN A 272 13.28 15.87 2.04
CA GLN A 272 13.53 16.23 0.64
C GLN A 272 13.10 15.14 -0.34
N GLU A 273 13.24 13.87 0.06
CA GLU A 273 12.91 12.71 -0.76
C GLU A 273 11.40 12.52 -0.99
N ILE A 274 10.53 13.13 -0.17
CA ILE A 274 9.07 13.08 -0.36
C ILE A 274 8.48 14.42 -0.81
N SER A 275 9.23 15.52 -0.64
CA SER A 275 8.79 16.85 -1.03
C SER A 275 8.41 16.90 -2.51
N LEU A 276 7.29 17.53 -2.83
CA LEU A 276 6.89 17.85 -4.20
C LEU A 276 7.98 18.68 -4.91
N GLU A 277 8.68 19.53 -4.18
CA GLU A 277 9.72 20.41 -4.72
C GLU A 277 10.94 19.66 -5.27
N ARG A 278 11.10 18.37 -4.95
CA ARG A 278 12.19 17.57 -5.52
C ARG A 278 12.11 17.44 -7.04
N PHE A 279 10.93 17.67 -7.62
CA PHE A 279 10.71 17.69 -9.06
C PHE A 279 10.91 19.08 -9.69
N ASN A 280 11.09 20.13 -8.90
CA ASN A 280 11.27 21.51 -9.39
C ASN A 280 12.71 21.78 -9.88
N LYS A 281 13.62 20.81 -9.79
CA LYS A 281 14.93 20.92 -10.42
C LYS A 281 14.78 20.76 -11.92
N LYS A 282 14.66 21.91 -12.61
CA LYS A 282 15.06 22.05 -14.01
C LYS A 282 16.40 21.35 -14.17
N ASP A 283 16.50 20.49 -15.18
CA ASP A 283 17.77 20.03 -15.72
C ASP A 283 18.68 21.26 -15.87
N THR A 284 19.67 21.38 -14.99
CA THR A 284 20.79 22.27 -15.26
C THR A 284 21.50 21.63 -16.44
N GLN A 285 21.41 22.30 -17.59
CA GLN A 285 22.15 22.00 -18.82
C GLN A 285 23.62 21.70 -18.55
#